data_AF-A0A662TTQ6-F1
#
_entry.id   AF-A0A662TTQ6-F1
#
_cell.length_a   1.000
_cell.length_b   1.000
_cell.length_c   1.000
_cell.angle_alpha   90.00
_cell.angle_beta   90.00
_cell.angle_gamma   90.00
#
_symmetry.space_group_name_H-M   'P 1'
#
loop_
_entity.id
_entity.type
_entity.pdbx_description
1 polymer ?
#
loop_
_entity_poly.entity_id
_entity_poly.type
_entity_poly.pdbx_seq_one_letter_code
_entity_poly.pdbx_strand_id
1 'polypeptide(L)'
;MKLSYLQIEKIPGPGVEDLRVEIVERKGLGHPDYIADAACEAVSRALSLYYLENFGTILHHNVDKGLLVGGRAAPKFAKDDKGGGRVLEPIEIIVA
;
A
#
# COMPACT_ATOMS: atom_id res chain seq x y z
N MET A 1 -21.69 27.94 -8.87
CA MET A 1 -21.95 26.49 -8.89
C MET A 1 -21.40 25.96 -10.21
N LYS A 2 -20.27 25.23 -10.22
CA LYS A 2 -19.76 24.62 -11.47
C LYS A 2 -20.72 23.49 -11.85
N LEU A 3 -21.25 23.52 -13.06
CA LEU A 3 -21.94 22.37 -13.64
C LEU A 3 -20.92 21.23 -13.75
N SER A 4 -21.20 20.11 -13.11
CA SER A 4 -20.44 18.87 -13.31
C SER A 4 -20.71 18.36 -14.73
N TYR A 5 -19.66 18.04 -15.46
CA TYR A 5 -19.77 17.39 -16.76
C TYR A 5 -19.96 15.89 -16.53
N LEU A 6 -21.13 15.36 -16.90
CA LEU A 6 -21.44 13.94 -16.86
C LEU A 6 -21.77 13.48 -18.27
N GLN A 7 -21.00 12.53 -18.79
CA GLN A 7 -21.22 11.87 -20.07
C GLN A 7 -21.55 10.39 -19.82
N ILE A 8 -22.61 9.92 -20.46
CA ILE A 8 -23.03 8.52 -20.43
C ILE A 8 -23.02 8.03 -21.87
N GLU A 9 -22.31 6.94 -22.13
CA GLU A 9 -22.20 6.34 -23.45
C GLU A 9 -22.13 4.81 -23.35
N LYS A 10 -22.42 4.14 -24.46
CA LYS A 10 -22.24 2.69 -24.56
C LYS A 10 -20.75 2.38 -24.68
N ILE A 11 -20.24 1.47 -23.87
CA ILE A 11 -18.84 1.05 -23.94
C ILE A 11 -18.55 0.36 -25.30
N PRO A 12 -17.44 0.71 -25.98
CA PRO A 12 -17.01 0.00 -27.17
C PRO A 12 -16.33 -1.32 -26.79
N GLY A 13 -16.69 -2.41 -27.47
CA GLY A 13 -16.06 -3.72 -27.29
C GLY A 13 -16.83 -4.68 -26.38
N PRO A 14 -16.36 -5.93 -26.27
CA PRO A 14 -16.94 -6.95 -25.41
C PRO A 14 -16.63 -6.68 -23.92
N GLY A 15 -17.40 -7.30 -23.02
CA GLY A 15 -17.06 -7.30 -21.59
C GLY A 15 -15.71 -7.98 -21.33
N VAL A 16 -15.13 -7.76 -20.15
CA VAL A 16 -13.88 -8.45 -19.77
C VAL A 16 -14.09 -9.97 -19.73
N GLU A 17 -15.27 -10.40 -19.27
CA GLU A 17 -15.74 -11.78 -19.19
C GLU A 17 -15.91 -12.47 -20.56
N ASP A 18 -16.05 -11.69 -21.63
CA ASP A 18 -16.22 -12.17 -23.01
C ASP A 18 -14.87 -12.30 -23.75
N LEU A 19 -13.76 -11.88 -23.13
CA LEU A 19 -12.42 -11.99 -23.71
C LEU A 19 -11.93 -13.43 -23.67
N ARG A 20 -11.13 -13.82 -24.68
CA ARG A 20 -10.55 -15.18 -24.76
C ARG A 20 -9.57 -15.48 -23.61
N VAL A 21 -8.92 -14.47 -23.04
CA VAL A 21 -7.88 -14.60 -22.03
C VAL A 21 -8.02 -13.47 -21.02
N GLU A 22 -7.96 -13.80 -19.73
CA GLU A 22 -7.96 -12.86 -18.61
C GLU A 22 -6.80 -13.22 -17.65
N ILE A 23 -6.14 -12.21 -17.08
CA ILE A 23 -5.09 -12.37 -16.08
C ILE A 23 -5.34 -11.36 -14.95
N VAL A 24 -5.32 -11.84 -13.71
CA VAL A 24 -5.54 -11.02 -12.51
C VAL A 24 -4.44 -11.29 -11.48
N GLU A 25 -3.92 -10.23 -10.85
CA GLU A 25 -2.96 -10.31 -9.75
C GLU A 25 -3.46 -9.54 -8.52
N ARG A 26 -3.20 -10.07 -7.33
CA ARG A 26 -3.39 -9.37 -6.06
C ARG A 26 -2.17 -9.54 -5.17
N LYS A 27 -1.54 -8.43 -4.78
CA LYS A 27 -0.49 -8.39 -3.76
C LYS A 27 -1.12 -8.33 -2.37
N GLY A 28 -0.87 -9.34 -1.54
CA GLY A 28 -1.47 -9.48 -0.21
C GLY A 28 -0.82 -8.60 0.86
N LEU A 29 -1.35 -8.63 2.07
CA LEU A 29 -0.94 -7.76 3.20
C LEU A 29 0.57 -7.81 3.54
N GLY A 30 1.20 -8.98 3.39
CA GLY A 30 2.63 -9.17 3.66
C GLY A 30 3.55 -8.97 2.45
N HIS A 31 3.00 -8.62 1.28
CA HIS A 31 3.80 -8.34 0.10
C HIS A 31 4.57 -7.02 0.32
N PRO A 32 5.88 -6.95 0.01
CA PRO A 32 6.68 -5.74 0.23
C PRO A 32 6.05 -4.46 -0.34
N ASP A 33 5.56 -4.51 -1.58
CA ASP A 33 4.88 -3.36 -2.20
C ASP A 33 3.62 -2.93 -1.43
N TYR A 34 2.80 -3.88 -0.95
CA TYR A 34 1.63 -3.53 -0.15
C TYR A 34 2.03 -2.89 1.18
N ILE A 35 3.12 -3.35 1.80
CA ILE A 35 3.64 -2.76 3.04
C ILE A 35 4.10 -1.32 2.79
N ALA A 36 4.78 -1.05 1.67
CA ALA A 36 5.19 0.29 1.28
C ALA A 36 3.98 1.22 1.06
N ASP A 37 2.99 0.76 0.28
CA ASP A 37 1.74 1.50 0.03
C ASP A 37 1.00 1.81 1.35
N ALA A 38 0.87 0.81 2.22
CA ALA A 38 0.19 0.94 3.50
C ALA A 38 0.92 1.88 4.47
N ALA A 39 2.26 1.89 4.45
CA ALA A 39 3.07 2.80 5.26
C ALA A 39 2.87 4.26 4.81
N CYS A 40 2.92 4.53 3.51
CA CYS A 40 2.66 5.84 2.92
C CYS A 40 1.26 6.36 3.28
N GLU A 41 0.23 5.53 3.09
CA GLU A 41 -1.16 5.88 3.45
C GLU A 41 -1.32 6.13 4.96
N ALA A 42 -0.69 5.30 5.80
CA ALA A 42 -0.74 5.48 7.24
C ALA A 42 -0.13 6.83 7.68
N VAL A 43 0.97 7.26 7.05
CA VAL A 43 1.59 8.57 7.28
C VAL A 43 0.68 9.70 6.78
N SER A 44 0.12 9.60 5.57
CA SER A 44 -0.79 10.63 5.03
C SER A 44 -2.01 10.83 5.93
N ARG A 45 -2.63 9.74 6.38
CA ARG A 45 -3.77 9.78 7.30
C ARG A 45 -3.40 10.40 8.64
N ALA A 46 -2.25 10.02 9.21
CA ALA A 46 -1.78 10.59 10.47
C ALA A 46 -1.50 12.10 10.36
N LEU A 47 -0.84 12.53 9.28
CA LEU A 47 -0.60 13.95 9.01
C LEU A 47 -1.91 14.73 8.82
N SER A 48 -2.86 14.16 8.06
CA SER A 48 -4.17 14.77 7.84
C SER A 48 -4.93 14.98 9.15
N LEU A 49 -4.97 13.96 10.02
CA LEU A 49 -5.62 14.05 11.33
C LEU A 49 -4.93 15.06 12.23
N TYR A 50 -3.60 15.03 12.27
CA TYR A 50 -2.81 16.02 13.01
C TYR A 50 -3.12 17.45 12.53
N TYR A 51 -3.21 17.66 11.21
CA TYR A 51 -3.50 18.98 10.67
C TYR A 51 -4.91 19.47 11.00
N LEU A 52 -5.91 18.58 10.92
CA LEU A 52 -7.28 18.89 11.33
C LEU A 52 -7.36 19.27 12.81
N GLU A 53 -6.71 18.49 13.68
CA GLU A 53 -6.71 18.73 15.13
C GLU A 53 -6.03 20.06 15.50
N ASN A 54 -4.94 20.42 14.83
CA ASN A 54 -4.10 21.55 15.24
C ASN A 54 -4.35 22.84 14.44
N PHE A 55 -4.87 22.74 13.21
CA PHE A 55 -5.05 23.89 12.31
C PHE A 55 -6.46 23.99 11.71
N GLY A 56 -7.35 23.05 12.03
CA GLY A 56 -8.74 23.05 11.55
C GLY A 56 -8.89 22.79 10.04
N THR A 57 -7.81 22.43 9.35
CA THR A 57 -7.78 22.13 7.92
C THR A 57 -6.64 21.17 7.62
N ILE A 58 -6.75 20.41 6.53
CA ILE A 58 -5.65 19.58 6.05
C ILE A 58 -4.66 20.48 5.29
N LEU A 59 -3.41 20.53 5.74
CA LEU A 59 -2.34 21.21 5.00
C LEU A 59 -1.83 20.34 3.86
N HIS A 60 -1.28 20.99 2.83
CA HIS A 60 -0.76 20.30 1.66
C HIS A 60 0.42 19.39 2.02
N HIS A 61 0.31 18.11 1.67
CA HIS A 61 1.36 17.11 1.78
C HIS A 61 1.14 16.03 0.71
N ASN A 62 2.22 15.39 0.27
CA ASN A 62 2.18 14.15 -0.51
C ASN A 62 3.29 13.26 0.05
N VAL A 63 2.92 12.06 0.50
CA VAL A 63 3.83 11.06 1.11
C VAL A 63 3.65 9.71 0.44
N ASP A 64 3.56 9.74 -0.88
CA ASP A 64 3.29 8.62 -1.78
C ASP A 64 4.56 7.94 -2.29
N LYS A 65 5.74 8.24 -1.70
CA LYS A 65 7.02 7.65 -2.09
C LYS A 65 7.53 6.79 -0.94
N GLY A 66 7.22 5.49 -1.01
CA GLY A 66 7.67 4.48 -0.05
C GLY A 66 8.79 3.62 -0.63
N LEU A 67 9.83 3.37 0.16
CA LEU A 67 10.86 2.40 -0.14
C LEU A 67 10.95 1.38 1.00
N LEU A 68 10.75 0.11 0.67
CA LEU A 68 11.02 -1.01 1.58
C LEU A 68 12.30 -1.71 1.10
N VAL A 69 13.36 -1.62 1.91
CA VAL A 69 14.62 -2.31 1.67
C VAL A 69 14.60 -3.63 2.44
N GLY A 70 14.70 -4.73 1.71
CA GLY A 70 14.69 -6.08 2.30
C GLY A 70 15.90 -6.30 3.21
N GLY A 71 15.64 -6.87 4.39
CA GLY A 71 16.68 -7.35 5.29
C GLY A 71 17.13 -8.77 4.98
N ARG A 72 17.72 -9.44 5.98
CA ARG A 72 18.18 -10.85 5.88
C ARG A 72 17.69 -11.64 7.08
N ALA A 73 17.35 -12.91 6.85
CA ALA A 73 16.93 -13.83 7.90
C ALA A 73 17.58 -15.21 7.74
N ALA A 74 17.75 -15.91 8.85
CA ALA A 74 18.13 -17.31 8.91
C ALA A 74 16.95 -18.13 9.47
N PRO A 75 15.93 -18.45 8.66
CA PRO A 75 14.80 -19.24 9.11
C PRO A 75 15.22 -20.68 9.46
N LYS A 76 14.67 -21.24 10.54
CA LYS A 76 14.80 -22.66 10.92
C LYS A 76 13.50 -23.10 11.60
N PHE A 77 13.16 -24.39 11.50
CA PHE A 77 12.08 -24.96 12.30
C PHE A 77 12.37 -24.79 13.80
N ALA A 78 11.31 -24.51 14.56
CA ALA A 78 11.38 -24.56 16.01
C ALA A 78 11.63 -26.00 16.45
N LYS A 79 12.59 -26.22 17.35
CA LYS A 79 12.90 -27.55 17.90
C LYS A 79 12.22 -27.78 19.26
N ASP A 80 11.78 -26.70 19.88
CA ASP A 80 11.11 -26.63 21.17
C ASP A 80 10.23 -25.36 21.19
N ASP A 81 9.61 -25.08 22.33
CA ASP A 81 8.78 -23.90 22.60
C ASP A 81 9.55 -22.56 22.58
N LYS A 82 10.88 -22.59 22.42
CA LYS A 82 11.73 -21.39 22.43
C LYS A 82 11.84 -20.70 21.06
N GLY A 83 11.13 -21.22 20.05
CA GLY A 83 10.98 -20.59 18.74
C GLY A 83 11.97 -21.04 17.67
N GLY A 84 11.80 -20.48 16.47
CA GLY A 84 12.55 -20.82 15.26
C GLY A 84 13.12 -19.58 14.57
N GLY A 85 14.21 -19.78 13.84
CA GLY A 85 14.87 -18.75 13.04
C GLY A 85 15.56 -17.64 13.84
N ARG A 86 16.07 -16.65 13.09
CA ARG A 86 16.36 -15.29 13.57
C ARG A 86 16.42 -14.33 12.38
N VAL A 87 16.06 -13.07 12.61
CA VAL A 87 16.37 -11.97 11.70
C VAL A 87 17.85 -11.60 11.90
N LEU A 88 18.60 -11.51 10.81
CA LEU A 88 20.02 -11.16 10.81
C LEU A 88 20.24 -9.67 10.56
N GLU A 89 19.47 -9.12 9.62
CA GLU A 89 19.46 -7.70 9.26
C GLU A 89 18.00 -7.25 9.17
N PRO A 90 17.63 -6.12 9.80
CA PRO A 90 16.26 -5.64 9.80
C PRO A 90 15.82 -5.19 8.40
N ILE A 91 14.50 -5.18 8.19
CA ILE A 91 13.90 -4.45 7.08
C ILE A 91 14.01 -2.95 7.38
N GLU A 92 14.32 -2.15 6.37
CA GLU A 92 14.29 -0.68 6.45
C GLU A 92 13.12 -0.16 5.62
N ILE A 93 12.36 0.79 6.19
CA ILE A 93 11.24 1.44 5.52
C ILE A 93 11.50 2.94 5.54
N ILE A 94 11.47 3.56 4.36
CA ILE A 94 11.65 4.99 4.14
C ILE A 94 10.37 5.54 3.51
N VAL A 95 9.82 6.59 4.11
CA VAL A 95 8.68 7.35 3.56
C VAL A 95 9.17 8.74 3.21
N ALA A 96 8.93 9.19 1.98
CA ALA A 96 9.41 10.44 1.41
C ALA A 96 8.31 11.22 0.69
#